data_AF-A0A352MIQ5-F1
#
_entry.id   AF-A0A352MIQ5-F1
#
_cell.length_a   1.000
_cell.length_b   1.000
_cell.length_c   1.000
_cell.angle_alpha   90.00
_cell.angle_beta   90.00
_cell.angle_gamma   90.00
#
_symmetry.space_group_name_H-M   'P 1'
#
loop_
_entity.id
_entity.type
_entity.pdbx_description
1 polymer ?
#
loop_
_entity_poly.entity_id
_entity_poly.type
_entity_poly.pdbx_seq_one_letter_code
_entity_poly.pdbx_strand_id
1 'polypeptide(L)'
;MINNKFVRVSDDIRQIFVNEFGPKTEMVRLCRDHPDPLLYDDKKPVLNITQDEFVGIFNVNSNHYFLPAVQALRLGKYCSLPLPNLIALIMKSEWESYLSGMSGFIITSGSDLNGQNQIERYISGFKPNPGRILNLFRNATDRASCNITYSEIEFIISDLLEKERFLIANDQISKLYSKKEISEEILLHNISEIQKESYLKLKELWLIKSTELDDLLLYLERKKRLNLGLENKYFRIFGNLEAEKSKYSYRLEKYMIIMEIMHKNPGLSYRELIMSADDRLTDAKREQNDLKNKITRSQNHIENIISDSSQPAVSDEFRNFYMQECKKLLKKLFFLLHTDTCPNYSGLSGQKRAEINKLWLKLMKSTKDEMYSFTPAMLLYSLPDYEQLKSIYERACTILGLDPECFETGNRLEFMIRKGASIESILGFLNIETEQMELHLARLELIQNEYTNEDQTRIYRDAMENINGHTERLKCNISDLKKQIREVKIRIINEYIIIVR
;
A
#
# COMPACT_ATOMS: atom_id res chain seq x y z
N MET A 1 -22.32 -25.33 7.20
CA MET A 1 -22.46 -26.74 6.78
C MET A 1 -22.59 -26.75 5.28
N ILE A 2 -21.52 -27.12 4.56
CA ILE A 2 -21.57 -27.32 3.11
C ILE A 2 -22.23 -28.68 2.90
N ASN A 3 -23.27 -28.74 2.06
CA ASN A 3 -23.94 -29.98 1.73
C ASN A 3 -22.94 -30.85 0.96
N ASN A 4 -22.34 -31.86 1.61
CA ASN A 4 -21.32 -32.76 1.06
C ASN A 4 -21.95 -33.71 0.03
N LYS A 5 -22.38 -33.17 -1.11
CA LYS A 5 -22.75 -33.98 -2.26
C LYS A 5 -21.49 -34.26 -3.06
N PHE A 6 -21.10 -35.52 -3.16
CA PHE A 6 -20.06 -35.96 -4.09
C PHE A 6 -20.35 -35.45 -5.50
N VAL A 7 -19.35 -34.81 -6.12
CA VAL A 7 -19.42 -34.27 -7.47
C VAL A 7 -18.49 -35.07 -8.36
N ARG A 8 -19.01 -35.59 -9.47
CA ARG A 8 -18.25 -36.43 -10.43
C ARG A 8 -17.37 -35.60 -11.35
N VAL A 9 -16.42 -36.24 -12.02
CA VAL A 9 -15.63 -35.60 -13.09
C VAL A 9 -16.56 -35.04 -14.17
N SER A 10 -17.62 -35.77 -14.54
CA SER A 10 -18.61 -35.31 -15.52
C SER A 10 -19.30 -33.99 -15.14
N ASP A 11 -19.61 -33.82 -13.86
CA ASP A 11 -20.28 -32.63 -13.35
C ASP A 11 -19.33 -31.42 -13.37
N ASP A 12 -18.08 -31.63 -12.96
CA ASP A 12 -17.03 -30.61 -13.04
C ASP A 12 -16.76 -30.21 -14.50
N ILE A 13 -16.65 -31.15 -15.44
CA ILE A 13 -16.42 -30.84 -16.86
C ILE A 13 -17.53 -29.95 -17.41
N ARG A 14 -18.80 -30.23 -17.09
CA ARG A 14 -19.93 -29.37 -17.47
C ARG A 14 -19.79 -27.98 -16.88
N GLN A 15 -19.52 -27.90 -15.58
CA GLN A 15 -19.42 -26.62 -14.89
C GLN A 15 -18.26 -25.77 -15.43
N ILE A 16 -17.07 -26.36 -15.56
CA ILE A 16 -15.87 -25.71 -16.10
C ILE A 16 -16.16 -25.21 -17.52
N PHE A 17 -16.73 -26.04 -18.37
CA PHE A 17 -16.99 -25.67 -19.76
C PHE A 17 -18.06 -24.56 -19.89
N VAL A 18 -19.15 -24.65 -19.13
CA VAL A 18 -20.21 -23.63 -19.14
C VAL A 18 -19.68 -22.28 -18.63
N ASN A 19 -18.82 -22.31 -17.60
CA ASN A 19 -18.21 -21.09 -17.07
C ASN A 19 -17.27 -20.42 -18.09
N GLU A 20 -16.51 -21.21 -18.84
CA GLU A 20 -15.49 -20.70 -19.76
C GLU A 20 -16.06 -20.28 -21.13
N PHE A 21 -17.00 -21.07 -21.68
CA PHE A 21 -17.48 -20.91 -23.07
C PHE A 21 -18.98 -20.59 -23.18
N GLY A 22 -19.69 -20.51 -22.05
CA GLY A 22 -21.14 -20.31 -22.02
C GLY A 22 -21.95 -21.56 -22.43
N PRO A 23 -23.28 -21.54 -22.21
CA PRO A 23 -24.14 -22.72 -22.38
C PRO A 23 -24.43 -23.11 -23.85
N LYS A 24 -24.05 -22.26 -24.82
CA LYS A 24 -24.37 -22.45 -26.25
C LYS A 24 -23.26 -23.14 -27.04
N THR A 25 -22.09 -23.36 -26.43
CA THR A 25 -20.94 -23.95 -27.12
C THR A 25 -21.02 -25.47 -27.02
N GLU A 26 -20.79 -26.16 -28.14
CA GLU A 26 -20.84 -27.62 -28.21
C GLU A 26 -19.60 -28.25 -27.55
N MET A 27 -19.79 -28.90 -26.41
CA MET A 27 -18.72 -29.56 -25.65
C MET A 27 -17.99 -30.65 -26.45
N VAL A 28 -18.68 -31.28 -27.41
CA VAL A 28 -18.10 -32.32 -28.28
C VAL A 28 -16.95 -31.81 -29.15
N ARG A 29 -16.85 -30.49 -29.36
CA ARG A 29 -15.69 -29.88 -30.05
C ARG A 29 -14.38 -30.11 -29.31
N LEU A 30 -14.39 -30.52 -28.04
CA LEU A 30 -13.16 -30.88 -27.32
C LEU A 30 -12.49 -32.16 -27.88
N CYS A 31 -13.24 -33.00 -28.61
CA CYS A 31 -12.82 -34.34 -29.03
C CYS A 31 -12.03 -34.34 -30.34
N ARG A 32 -11.16 -35.34 -30.53
CA ARG A 32 -10.23 -35.40 -31.68
C ARG A 32 -10.87 -35.70 -33.04
N ASP A 33 -12.02 -36.34 -33.02
CA ASP A 33 -12.80 -36.83 -34.16
C ASP A 33 -13.96 -35.88 -34.51
N HIS A 34 -14.04 -34.71 -33.86
CA HIS A 34 -14.92 -33.64 -34.30
C HIS A 34 -14.38 -33.02 -35.61
N PRO A 35 -15.22 -32.66 -36.59
CA PRO A 35 -14.77 -32.06 -37.86
C PRO A 35 -14.08 -30.70 -37.68
N ASP A 36 -14.35 -30.00 -36.57
CA ASP A 36 -13.70 -28.74 -36.18
C ASP A 36 -13.39 -28.75 -34.67
N PRO A 37 -12.31 -29.42 -34.24
CA PRO A 37 -12.01 -29.60 -32.83
C PRO A 37 -11.33 -28.35 -32.23
N LEU A 38 -11.63 -28.07 -30.96
CA LEU A 38 -10.89 -27.11 -30.16
C LEU A 38 -9.46 -27.61 -29.98
N LEU A 39 -8.50 -26.74 -30.27
CA LEU A 39 -7.08 -27.06 -30.24
C LEU A 39 -6.41 -26.39 -29.04
N TYR A 40 -5.44 -27.11 -28.47
CA TYR A 40 -4.51 -26.57 -27.49
C TYR A 40 -3.35 -25.84 -28.20
N ASP A 41 -2.43 -25.23 -27.45
CA ASP A 41 -1.28 -24.48 -27.98
C ASP A 41 -0.37 -25.32 -28.89
N ASP A 42 -0.35 -26.63 -28.69
CA ASP A 42 0.40 -27.60 -29.50
C ASP A 42 -0.31 -27.98 -30.81
N LYS A 43 -1.42 -27.29 -31.16
CA LYS A 43 -2.28 -27.54 -32.32
C LYS A 43 -2.91 -28.94 -32.35
N LYS A 44 -2.93 -29.65 -31.24
CA LYS A 44 -3.66 -30.91 -31.10
C LYS A 44 -4.98 -30.68 -30.37
N PRO A 45 -5.99 -31.55 -30.56
CA PRO A 45 -7.26 -31.46 -29.85
C PRO A 45 -7.08 -31.33 -28.33
N VAL A 46 -7.99 -30.60 -27.68
CA VAL A 46 -7.97 -30.45 -26.21
C VAL A 46 -8.07 -31.82 -25.54
N LEU A 47 -8.96 -32.70 -26.01
CA LEU A 47 -9.05 -34.07 -25.56
C LEU A 47 -8.67 -35.04 -26.70
N ASN A 48 -7.70 -35.91 -26.45
CA ASN A 48 -7.33 -36.98 -27.38
C ASN A 48 -8.21 -38.23 -27.16
N ILE A 49 -9.52 -38.03 -27.15
CA ILE A 49 -10.56 -39.07 -27.07
C ILE A 49 -11.60 -38.81 -28.17
N THR A 50 -12.39 -39.83 -28.49
CA THR A 50 -13.49 -39.77 -29.45
C THR A 50 -14.74 -39.13 -28.84
N GLN A 51 -15.68 -38.69 -29.69
CA GLN A 51 -16.98 -38.16 -29.24
C GLN A 51 -17.77 -39.21 -28.46
N ASP A 52 -17.72 -40.48 -28.85
CA ASP A 52 -18.38 -41.58 -28.13
C ASP A 52 -17.78 -41.79 -26.73
N GLU A 53 -16.46 -41.76 -26.60
CA GLU A 53 -15.77 -41.81 -25.31
C GLU A 53 -16.14 -40.60 -24.44
N PHE A 54 -16.21 -39.41 -25.04
CA PHE A 54 -16.59 -38.19 -24.32
C PHE A 54 -18.03 -38.23 -23.81
N VAL A 55 -18.99 -38.71 -24.61
CA VAL A 55 -20.37 -38.95 -24.17
C VAL A 55 -20.39 -40.01 -23.07
N GLY A 56 -19.53 -41.03 -23.17
CA GLY A 56 -19.33 -42.06 -22.16
C GLY A 56 -18.97 -41.51 -20.77
N ILE A 57 -18.29 -40.37 -20.67
CA ILE A 57 -17.97 -39.72 -19.38
C ILE A 57 -19.26 -39.33 -18.63
N PHE A 58 -20.30 -38.94 -19.35
CA PHE A 58 -21.60 -38.56 -18.77
C PHE A 58 -22.52 -39.74 -18.51
N ASN A 59 -22.15 -40.94 -18.96
CA ASN A 59 -22.94 -42.14 -18.76
C ASN A 59 -22.78 -42.62 -17.31
N VAL A 60 -23.89 -42.96 -16.67
CA VAL A 60 -23.90 -43.41 -15.26
C VAL A 60 -23.99 -44.94 -15.14
N ASN A 61 -24.11 -45.63 -16.29
CA ASN A 61 -24.29 -47.08 -16.36
C ASN A 61 -22.96 -47.80 -16.66
N SER A 62 -23.02 -49.10 -16.98
CA SER A 62 -21.86 -49.96 -17.29
C SER A 62 -20.94 -49.48 -18.41
N ASN A 63 -21.36 -48.49 -19.20
CA ASN A 63 -20.60 -47.93 -20.32
C ASN A 63 -19.98 -46.57 -19.96
N HIS A 64 -19.74 -46.31 -18.67
CA HIS A 64 -19.05 -45.11 -18.22
C HIS A 64 -17.59 -45.09 -18.69
N TYR A 65 -17.18 -43.97 -19.29
CA TYR A 65 -15.80 -43.76 -19.70
C TYR A 65 -15.04 -42.99 -18.62
N PHE A 66 -14.06 -43.64 -18.00
CA PHE A 66 -13.20 -43.02 -17.01
C PHE A 66 -12.18 -42.11 -17.70
N LEU A 67 -12.30 -40.80 -17.49
CA LEU A 67 -11.37 -39.83 -18.11
C LEU A 67 -9.95 -40.05 -17.56
N PRO A 68 -8.93 -40.30 -18.40
CA PRO A 68 -7.56 -40.44 -17.91
C PRO A 68 -7.03 -39.12 -17.31
N ALA A 69 -6.21 -39.21 -16.26
CA ALA A 69 -5.59 -38.06 -15.59
C ALA A 69 -4.86 -37.08 -16.55
N VAL A 70 -4.22 -37.62 -17.61
CA VAL A 70 -3.57 -36.81 -18.66
C VAL A 70 -4.58 -35.92 -19.40
N GLN A 71 -5.76 -36.46 -19.70
CA GLN A 71 -6.84 -35.74 -20.39
C GLN A 71 -7.51 -34.73 -19.44
N ALA A 72 -7.68 -35.08 -18.17
CA ALA A 72 -8.17 -34.17 -17.13
C ALA A 72 -7.24 -32.96 -16.94
N LEU A 73 -5.92 -33.18 -16.87
CA LEU A 73 -4.92 -32.10 -16.81
C LEU A 73 -5.00 -31.20 -18.05
N ARG A 74 -5.07 -31.80 -19.24
CA ARG A 74 -5.09 -31.07 -20.51
C ARG A 74 -6.33 -30.19 -20.65
N LEU A 75 -7.50 -30.70 -20.27
CA LEU A 75 -8.73 -29.92 -20.20
C LEU A 75 -8.63 -28.77 -19.21
N GLY A 76 -8.19 -29.05 -17.99
CA GLY A 76 -8.09 -28.04 -16.94
C GLY A 76 -7.13 -26.92 -17.31
N LYS A 77 -6.00 -27.26 -17.95
CA LYS A 77 -5.06 -26.25 -18.47
C LYS A 77 -5.65 -25.42 -19.61
N TYR A 78 -6.42 -26.03 -20.52
CA TYR A 78 -7.11 -25.29 -21.58
C TYR A 78 -8.12 -24.28 -21.02
N CYS A 79 -8.80 -24.63 -19.94
CA CYS A 79 -9.71 -23.72 -19.23
C CYS A 79 -9.02 -22.86 -18.16
N SER A 80 -7.69 -22.73 -18.20
CA SER A 80 -6.90 -21.87 -17.29
C SER A 80 -7.19 -22.06 -15.79
N LEU A 81 -7.47 -23.30 -15.35
CA LEU A 81 -7.80 -23.57 -13.95
C LEU A 81 -6.60 -23.34 -13.01
N PRO A 82 -6.82 -22.80 -11.79
CA PRO A 82 -5.78 -22.70 -10.77
C PRO A 82 -5.18 -24.06 -10.39
N LEU A 83 -3.94 -24.07 -9.88
CA LEU A 83 -3.23 -25.31 -9.51
C LEU A 83 -4.03 -26.26 -8.60
N PRO A 84 -4.70 -25.81 -7.51
CA PRO A 84 -5.51 -26.69 -6.68
C PRO A 84 -6.67 -27.34 -7.43
N ASN A 85 -7.32 -26.58 -8.32
CA ASN A 85 -8.41 -27.06 -9.15
C ASN A 85 -7.94 -28.13 -10.16
N LEU A 86 -6.74 -27.95 -10.73
CA LEU A 86 -6.11 -28.94 -11.61
C LEU A 86 -5.82 -30.24 -10.87
N ILE A 87 -5.18 -30.16 -9.70
CA ILE A 87 -4.83 -31.34 -8.89
C ILE A 87 -6.10 -32.07 -8.44
N ALA A 88 -7.13 -31.34 -8.00
CA ALA A 88 -8.40 -31.95 -7.62
C ALA A 88 -9.09 -32.67 -8.78
N LEU A 89 -9.10 -32.07 -9.98
CA LEU A 89 -9.68 -32.70 -11.18
C LEU A 89 -8.93 -33.99 -11.56
N ILE A 90 -7.60 -33.97 -11.46
CA ILE A 90 -6.76 -35.16 -11.64
C ILE A 90 -7.09 -36.23 -10.59
N MET A 91 -7.09 -35.88 -9.30
CA MET A 91 -7.39 -36.80 -8.21
C MET A 91 -8.78 -37.42 -8.35
N LYS A 92 -9.78 -36.64 -8.79
CA LYS A 92 -11.14 -37.12 -9.02
C LYS A 92 -11.20 -38.14 -10.16
N SER A 93 -10.43 -37.92 -11.24
CA SER A 93 -10.30 -38.86 -12.34
C SER A 93 -9.61 -40.18 -11.94
N GLU A 94 -8.57 -40.10 -11.10
CA GLU A 94 -7.90 -41.27 -10.54
C GLU A 94 -8.81 -42.01 -9.55
N TRP A 95 -9.62 -41.29 -8.77
CA TRP A 95 -10.57 -41.84 -7.83
C TRP A 95 -11.68 -42.65 -8.50
N GLU A 96 -12.31 -42.12 -9.57
CA GLU A 96 -13.33 -42.85 -10.32
C GLU A 96 -12.76 -44.16 -10.91
N SER A 97 -11.53 -44.10 -11.45
CA SER A 97 -10.81 -45.27 -11.97
C SER A 97 -10.42 -46.27 -10.88
N TYR A 98 -10.09 -45.79 -9.67
CA TYR A 98 -9.78 -46.63 -8.52
C TYR A 98 -11.02 -47.37 -8.01
N LEU A 99 -12.15 -46.67 -7.90
CA LEU A 99 -13.43 -47.26 -7.49
C LEU A 99 -13.89 -48.35 -8.45
N SER A 100 -13.69 -48.18 -9.76
CA SER A 100 -14.06 -49.22 -10.74
C SER A 100 -13.24 -50.50 -10.59
N GLY A 101 -11.96 -50.39 -10.22
CA GLY A 101 -11.09 -51.53 -9.94
C GLY A 101 -11.44 -52.27 -8.65
N MET A 102 -11.88 -51.56 -7.61
CA MET A 102 -12.21 -52.14 -6.30
C MET A 102 -13.64 -52.70 -6.21
N SER A 103 -14.59 -52.11 -6.94
CA SER A 103 -16.01 -52.49 -6.86
C SER A 103 -16.40 -53.72 -7.69
N GLY A 104 -15.45 -54.32 -8.43
CA GLY A 104 -15.70 -55.54 -9.18
C GLY A 104 -16.89 -55.41 -10.13
N PHE A 105 -16.73 -54.58 -11.16
CA PHE A 105 -17.58 -54.59 -12.37
C PHE A 105 -19.09 -54.67 -12.13
N ILE A 106 -19.67 -53.81 -11.29
CA ILE A 106 -21.11 -53.55 -11.29
C ILE A 106 -21.34 -52.19 -10.59
N ILE A 107 -21.39 -51.12 -11.39
CA ILE A 107 -22.16 -49.92 -11.06
C ILE A 107 -23.55 -50.19 -11.64
N THR A 108 -24.34 -51.10 -11.04
CA THR A 108 -25.65 -51.52 -11.60
C THR A 108 -26.78 -50.57 -11.30
N SER A 109 -26.54 -49.50 -10.58
CA SER A 109 -27.58 -48.51 -10.37
C SER A 109 -26.94 -47.14 -10.30
N GLY A 110 -27.45 -46.19 -11.09
CA GLY A 110 -26.98 -44.81 -11.04
C GLY A 110 -27.20 -44.11 -9.69
N SER A 111 -27.71 -44.81 -8.70
CA SER A 111 -27.74 -44.46 -7.28
C SER A 111 -26.44 -44.77 -6.52
N ASP A 112 -25.61 -45.72 -6.95
CA ASP A 112 -24.45 -46.18 -6.16
C ASP A 112 -23.20 -45.30 -6.32
N LEU A 113 -23.04 -44.60 -7.44
CA LEU A 113 -21.98 -43.58 -7.61
C LEU A 113 -22.23 -42.30 -6.81
N ASN A 114 -23.42 -42.12 -6.23
CA ASN A 114 -23.70 -41.05 -5.26
C ASN A 114 -23.44 -41.53 -3.82
N GLY A 115 -22.90 -42.73 -3.65
CA GLY A 115 -22.82 -43.45 -2.40
C GLY A 115 -21.73 -42.89 -1.50
N GLN A 116 -22.13 -42.05 -0.57
CA GLN A 116 -21.35 -41.72 0.63
C GLN A 116 -20.78 -43.00 1.28
N ASN A 117 -21.54 -44.12 1.23
CA ASN A 117 -21.11 -45.46 1.63
C ASN A 117 -19.87 -46.01 0.88
N GLN A 118 -19.70 -45.71 -0.41
CA GLN A 118 -18.52 -46.15 -1.18
C GLN A 118 -17.29 -45.31 -0.86
N ILE A 119 -17.50 -43.99 -0.68
CA ILE A 119 -16.46 -43.06 -0.24
C ILE A 119 -15.94 -43.52 1.13
N GLU A 120 -16.81 -43.64 2.13
CA GLU A 120 -16.45 -44.09 3.48
C GLU A 120 -15.71 -45.44 3.49
N ARG A 121 -16.07 -46.35 2.57
CA ARG A 121 -15.48 -47.69 2.49
C ARG A 121 -14.08 -47.71 1.84
N TYR A 122 -13.84 -46.89 0.83
CA TYR A 122 -12.65 -47.02 -0.03
C TYR A 122 -11.70 -45.82 0.03
N ILE A 123 -12.10 -44.68 0.61
CA ILE A 123 -11.30 -43.45 0.67
C ILE A 123 -9.96 -43.67 1.39
N SER A 124 -9.94 -44.48 2.45
CA SER A 124 -8.74 -44.81 3.22
C SER A 124 -7.69 -45.59 2.42
N GLY A 125 -8.12 -46.30 1.37
CA GLY A 125 -7.24 -47.04 0.45
C GLY A 125 -6.74 -46.23 -0.74
N PHE A 126 -7.34 -45.07 -1.02
CA PHE A 126 -6.96 -44.24 -2.15
C PHE A 126 -5.73 -43.40 -1.83
N LYS A 127 -4.63 -43.70 -2.53
CA LYS A 127 -3.32 -43.06 -2.34
C LYS A 127 -2.82 -42.52 -3.68
N PRO A 128 -3.28 -41.33 -4.12
CA PRO A 128 -2.74 -40.67 -5.30
C PRO A 128 -1.25 -40.41 -5.11
N ASN A 129 -0.47 -40.52 -6.18
CA ASN A 129 0.99 -40.47 -6.13
C ASN A 129 1.47 -39.07 -6.56
N PRO A 130 2.02 -38.24 -5.63
CA PRO A 130 2.47 -36.89 -5.95
C PRO A 130 3.53 -36.85 -7.05
N GLY A 131 4.43 -37.84 -7.09
CA GLY A 131 5.47 -37.95 -8.12
C GLY A 131 4.91 -38.24 -9.52
N ARG A 132 3.86 -39.06 -9.62
CA ARG A 132 3.15 -39.29 -10.89
C ARG A 132 2.47 -38.01 -11.36
N ILE A 133 1.78 -37.31 -10.47
CA ILE A 133 1.09 -36.06 -10.79
C ILE A 133 2.10 -34.98 -11.20
N LEU A 134 3.22 -34.83 -10.49
CA LEU A 134 4.31 -33.93 -10.88
C LEU A 134 4.86 -34.24 -12.27
N ASN A 135 5.06 -35.52 -12.58
CA ASN A 135 5.51 -35.92 -13.92
C ASN A 135 4.47 -35.59 -15.01
N LEU A 136 3.17 -35.64 -14.71
CA LEU A 136 2.14 -35.17 -15.64
C LEU A 136 2.30 -33.68 -15.94
N PHE A 137 2.51 -32.86 -14.91
CA PHE A 137 2.74 -31.42 -15.09
C PHE A 137 4.01 -31.12 -15.88
N ARG A 138 5.11 -31.83 -15.60
CA ARG A 138 6.39 -31.67 -16.33
C ARG A 138 6.31 -32.09 -17.79
N ASN A 139 5.55 -33.14 -18.08
CA ASN A 139 5.41 -33.68 -19.44
C ASN A 139 4.39 -32.92 -20.29
N ALA A 140 3.50 -32.14 -19.67
CA ALA A 140 2.63 -31.20 -20.36
C ALA A 140 3.46 -29.97 -20.73
N THR A 141 3.85 -29.87 -22.01
CA THR A 141 4.82 -29.00 -22.71
C THR A 141 4.84 -27.47 -22.44
N ASP A 142 4.20 -26.96 -21.41
CA ASP A 142 4.09 -25.52 -21.15
C ASP A 142 5.22 -25.02 -20.25
N ARG A 143 5.80 -23.86 -20.61
CA ARG A 143 6.83 -23.15 -19.82
C ARG A 143 6.36 -22.79 -18.41
N ALA A 144 5.05 -22.61 -18.19
CA ALA A 144 4.46 -22.30 -16.88
C ALA A 144 4.57 -23.47 -15.89
N SER A 145 4.63 -24.72 -16.38
CA SER A 145 4.71 -25.94 -15.56
C SER A 145 6.08 -26.14 -14.88
N CYS A 146 7.10 -25.36 -15.27
CA CYS A 146 8.47 -25.50 -14.76
C CYS A 146 8.65 -25.02 -13.31
N ASN A 147 7.70 -24.26 -12.77
CA ASN A 147 7.80 -23.68 -11.43
C ASN A 147 7.08 -24.49 -10.34
N ILE A 148 6.33 -25.54 -10.70
CA ILE A 148 5.59 -26.36 -9.73
C ILE A 148 6.55 -27.36 -9.08
N THR A 149 6.63 -27.31 -7.76
CA THR A 149 7.49 -28.16 -6.93
C THR A 149 6.78 -29.43 -6.47
N TYR A 150 7.55 -30.46 -6.12
CA TYR A 150 7.00 -31.70 -5.54
C TYR A 150 6.24 -31.42 -4.23
N SER A 151 6.80 -30.57 -3.37
CA SER A 151 6.21 -30.16 -2.10
C SER A 151 4.85 -29.47 -2.26
N GLU A 152 4.68 -28.64 -3.29
CA GLU A 152 3.39 -28.01 -3.58
C GLU A 152 2.31 -29.03 -3.96
N ILE A 153 2.67 -30.00 -4.81
CA ILE A 153 1.74 -31.06 -5.23
C ILE A 153 1.40 -31.97 -4.05
N GLU A 154 2.41 -32.39 -3.27
CA GLU A 154 2.22 -33.24 -2.09
C GLU A 154 1.34 -32.58 -1.02
N PHE A 155 1.55 -31.29 -0.75
CA PHE A 155 0.72 -30.52 0.17
C PHE A 155 -0.72 -30.45 -0.30
N ILE A 156 -0.96 -30.04 -1.55
CA ILE A 156 -2.33 -29.90 -2.08
C ILE A 156 -3.03 -31.25 -2.07
N ILE A 157 -2.36 -32.33 -2.49
CA ILE A 157 -2.92 -33.69 -2.44
C ILE A 157 -3.29 -34.06 -1.00
N SER A 158 -2.39 -33.81 -0.03
CA SER A 158 -2.61 -34.17 1.37
C SER A 158 -3.80 -33.40 1.97
N ASP A 159 -3.88 -32.08 1.77
CA ASP A 159 -5.02 -31.27 2.24
C ASP A 159 -6.34 -31.66 1.56
N LEU A 160 -6.30 -31.95 0.26
CA LEU A 160 -7.47 -32.41 -0.48
C LEU A 160 -7.94 -33.79 0.01
N LEU A 161 -7.03 -34.72 0.31
CA LEU A 161 -7.35 -36.05 0.82
C LEU A 161 -7.87 -36.02 2.26
N GLU A 162 -7.15 -35.38 3.18
CA GLU A 162 -7.48 -35.37 4.62
C GLU A 162 -8.88 -34.82 4.88
N LYS A 163 -9.29 -33.83 4.08
CA LYS A 163 -10.59 -33.16 4.21
C LYS A 163 -11.59 -33.56 3.14
N GLU A 164 -11.25 -34.58 2.34
CA GLU A 164 -12.06 -35.09 1.23
C GLU A 164 -12.52 -34.01 0.23
N ARG A 165 -11.76 -32.90 0.14
CA ARG A 165 -12.10 -31.71 -0.65
C ARG A 165 -11.93 -31.92 -2.15
N PHE A 166 -11.26 -32.97 -2.61
CA PHE A 166 -11.26 -33.27 -4.04
C PHE A 166 -12.63 -33.79 -4.53
N LEU A 167 -13.55 -34.15 -3.62
CA LEU A 167 -14.88 -34.66 -3.95
C LEU A 167 -15.96 -33.59 -4.13
N ILE A 168 -15.69 -32.33 -3.74
CA ILE A 168 -16.63 -31.21 -3.93
C ILE A 168 -16.53 -30.63 -5.36
N ALA A 169 -17.43 -29.70 -5.69
CA ALA A 169 -17.44 -29.03 -7.00
C ALA A 169 -16.16 -28.22 -7.23
N ASN A 170 -15.60 -28.30 -8.43
CA ASN A 170 -14.31 -27.67 -8.76
C ASN A 170 -14.30 -26.16 -8.50
N ASP A 171 -15.39 -25.44 -8.76
CA ASP A 171 -15.49 -23.98 -8.52
C ASP A 171 -15.37 -23.59 -7.03
N GLN A 172 -15.71 -24.52 -6.13
CA GLN A 172 -15.60 -24.31 -4.68
C GLN A 172 -14.16 -24.49 -4.19
N ILE A 173 -13.36 -25.31 -4.87
CA ILE A 173 -11.96 -25.57 -4.53
C ILE A 173 -11.17 -24.27 -4.61
N SER A 174 -11.32 -23.52 -5.70
CA SER A 174 -10.68 -22.20 -5.85
C SER A 174 -11.02 -21.24 -4.71
N LYS A 175 -12.25 -21.29 -4.15
CA LYS A 175 -12.66 -20.44 -3.02
C LYS A 175 -12.01 -20.84 -1.69
N LEU A 176 -11.57 -22.09 -1.56
CA LEU A 176 -10.85 -22.58 -0.37
C LEU A 176 -9.39 -22.12 -0.36
N TYR A 177 -8.78 -22.00 -1.54
CA TYR A 177 -7.38 -21.57 -1.71
C TYR A 177 -7.25 -20.09 -2.08
N SER A 178 -8.33 -19.37 -2.41
CA SER A 178 -8.30 -17.95 -2.80
C SER A 178 -7.97 -16.96 -1.68
N LYS A 179 -7.95 -17.40 -0.42
CA LYS A 179 -7.60 -16.58 0.75
C LYS A 179 -6.27 -16.95 1.40
N LYS A 180 -5.60 -18.01 0.94
CA LYS A 180 -4.39 -18.53 1.56
C LYS A 180 -3.34 -18.75 0.49
N GLU A 181 -2.24 -18.02 0.59
CA GLU A 181 -1.07 -18.30 -0.23
C GLU A 181 -0.57 -19.69 0.13
N ILE A 182 -0.76 -20.64 -0.78
CA ILE A 182 -0.37 -22.05 -0.66
C ILE A 182 1.08 -22.18 -0.17
N SER A 183 1.95 -21.24 -0.58
CA SER A 183 3.35 -21.15 -0.16
C SER A 183 3.53 -20.98 1.35
N GLU A 184 2.68 -20.19 2.02
CA GLU A 184 2.72 -20.03 3.47
C GLU A 184 2.18 -21.27 4.17
N GLU A 185 1.14 -21.90 3.65
CA GLU A 185 0.63 -23.14 4.25
C GLU A 185 1.64 -24.29 4.14
N ILE A 186 2.36 -24.39 3.02
CA ILE A 186 3.46 -25.35 2.84
C ILE A 186 4.56 -25.07 3.86
N LEU A 187 4.93 -23.80 4.05
CA LEU A 187 5.89 -23.42 5.09
C LEU A 187 5.41 -23.88 6.46
N LEU A 188 4.16 -23.59 6.82
CA LEU A 188 3.59 -23.91 8.13
C LEU A 188 3.42 -25.43 8.35
N HIS A 189 3.23 -26.21 7.29
CA HIS A 189 3.14 -27.66 7.36
C HIS A 189 4.49 -28.35 7.55
N ASN A 190 5.56 -27.75 7.03
CA ASN A 190 6.91 -28.33 7.04
C ASN A 190 7.74 -27.95 8.29
N ILE A 191 7.17 -27.24 9.24
CA ILE A 191 7.85 -26.73 10.44
C ILE A 191 7.26 -27.33 11.72
N SER A 192 8.02 -27.28 12.81
CA SER A 192 7.52 -27.73 14.11
C SER A 192 6.39 -26.85 14.65
N GLU A 193 5.51 -27.41 15.49
CA GLU A 193 4.42 -26.62 16.12
C GLU A 193 4.95 -25.43 16.95
N ILE A 194 6.13 -25.55 17.56
CA ILE A 194 6.79 -24.44 18.27
C ILE A 194 7.15 -23.28 17.31
N GLN A 195 7.73 -23.61 16.15
CA GLN A 195 8.09 -22.61 15.13
C GLN A 195 6.85 -21.99 14.50
N LYS A 196 5.79 -22.77 14.32
CA LYS A 196 4.49 -22.31 13.81
C LYS A 196 3.82 -21.33 14.77
N GLU A 197 3.77 -21.64 16.06
CA GLU A 197 3.26 -20.72 17.08
C GLU A 197 4.10 -19.42 17.10
N SER A 198 5.42 -19.53 17.05
CA SER A 198 6.32 -18.37 16.99
C SER A 198 6.07 -17.51 15.75
N TYR A 199 5.91 -18.13 14.59
CA TYR A 199 5.61 -17.46 13.33
C TYR A 199 4.28 -16.70 13.39
N LEU A 200 3.21 -17.35 13.86
CA LEU A 200 1.89 -16.74 13.93
C LEU A 200 1.88 -15.52 14.85
N LYS A 201 2.50 -15.62 16.03
CA LYS A 201 2.64 -14.50 16.97
C LYS A 201 3.43 -13.34 16.36
N LEU A 202 4.60 -13.61 15.77
CA LEU A 202 5.43 -12.56 15.17
C LEU A 202 4.75 -11.94 13.95
N LYS A 203 4.06 -12.73 13.12
CA LYS A 203 3.31 -12.22 11.97
C LYS A 203 2.14 -11.33 12.39
N GLU A 204 1.39 -11.73 13.42
CA GLU A 204 0.32 -10.90 13.98
C GLU A 204 0.86 -9.57 14.51
N LEU A 205 1.93 -9.62 15.30
CA LEU A 205 2.56 -8.41 15.83
C LEU A 205 3.08 -7.51 14.70
N TRP A 206 3.76 -8.09 13.72
CA TRP A 206 4.24 -7.39 12.52
C TRP A 206 3.10 -6.70 11.75
N LEU A 207 1.96 -7.38 11.55
CA LEU A 207 0.78 -6.80 10.90
C LEU A 207 0.21 -5.62 11.71
N ILE A 208 0.12 -5.76 13.04
CA ILE A 208 -0.35 -4.70 13.93
C ILE A 208 0.57 -3.48 13.81
N LYS A 209 1.89 -3.65 13.96
CA LYS A 209 2.86 -2.56 13.89
C LYS A 209 2.94 -1.91 12.51
N SER A 210 2.83 -2.71 11.45
CA SER A 210 2.74 -2.21 10.08
C SER A 210 1.51 -1.33 9.89
N THR A 211 0.38 -1.73 10.45
CA THR A 211 -0.88 -0.97 10.37
C THR A 211 -0.82 0.30 11.21
N GLU A 212 -0.28 0.23 12.43
CA GLU A 212 -0.04 1.39 13.30
C GLU A 212 0.83 2.45 12.61
N LEU A 213 1.90 2.02 11.93
CA LEU A 213 2.78 2.93 11.18
C LEU A 213 2.05 3.59 10.01
N ASP A 214 1.29 2.82 9.23
CA ASP A 214 0.51 3.33 8.10
C ASP A 214 -0.54 4.36 8.56
N ASP A 215 -1.18 4.09 9.70
CA ASP A 215 -2.17 4.98 10.31
C ASP A 215 -1.54 6.26 10.87
N LEU A 216 -0.40 6.15 11.55
CA LEU A 216 0.32 7.30 12.11
C LEU A 216 0.82 8.23 11.00
N LEU A 217 1.42 7.69 9.94
CA LEU A 217 1.89 8.48 8.79
C LEU A 217 0.73 9.24 8.13
N LEU A 218 -0.42 8.58 7.93
CA LEU A 218 -1.61 9.25 7.41
C LEU A 218 -2.14 10.32 8.37
N TYR A 219 -2.18 10.02 9.67
CA TYR A 219 -2.62 10.97 10.69
C TYR A 219 -1.77 12.25 10.68
N LEU A 220 -0.45 12.10 10.67
CA LEU A 220 0.49 13.22 10.64
C LEU A 220 0.29 14.08 9.39
N GLU A 221 0.13 13.47 8.22
CA GLU A 221 -0.10 14.20 6.97
C GLU A 221 -1.43 14.97 6.99
N ARG A 222 -2.51 14.36 7.50
CA ARG A 222 -3.81 15.03 7.65
C ARG A 222 -3.76 16.18 8.65
N LYS A 223 -3.13 15.97 9.80
CA LYS A 223 -2.98 17.00 10.84
C LYS A 223 -2.13 18.18 10.35
N LYS A 224 -1.04 17.90 9.63
CA LYS A 224 -0.23 18.92 8.95
C LYS A 224 -1.08 19.80 8.01
N ARG A 225 -1.97 19.20 7.22
CA ARG A 225 -2.89 19.93 6.33
C ARG A 225 -3.94 20.75 7.05
N LEU A 226 -4.53 20.19 8.10
CA LEU A 226 -5.47 20.93 8.95
C LEU A 226 -4.79 22.16 9.56
N ASN A 227 -3.57 21.99 10.08
CA ASN A 227 -2.77 23.05 10.67
C ASN A 227 -2.39 24.12 9.64
N LEU A 228 -2.01 23.72 8.43
CA LEU A 228 -1.80 24.62 7.29
C LEU A 228 -3.07 25.40 6.91
N GLY A 229 -4.23 24.74 6.91
CA GLY A 229 -5.53 25.37 6.65
C GLY A 229 -5.87 26.44 7.69
N LEU A 230 -5.59 26.16 8.97
CA LEU A 230 -5.76 27.13 10.06
C LEU A 230 -4.78 28.30 9.93
N GLU A 231 -3.51 28.04 9.63
CA GLU A 231 -2.49 29.07 9.36
C GLU A 231 -2.95 30.00 8.22
N ASN A 232 -3.45 29.45 7.11
CA ASN A 232 -3.96 30.25 5.99
C ASN A 232 -5.23 31.03 6.39
N LYS A 233 -6.11 30.47 7.22
CA LYS A 233 -7.26 31.21 7.78
C LYS A 233 -6.80 32.39 8.63
N TYR A 234 -5.80 32.18 9.49
CA TYR A 234 -5.20 33.22 10.30
C TYR A 234 -4.63 34.36 9.45
N PHE A 235 -3.79 34.06 8.46
CA PHE A 235 -3.16 35.10 7.64
C PHE A 235 -4.12 35.81 6.68
N ARG A 236 -5.27 35.21 6.34
CA ARG A 236 -6.34 35.93 5.62
C ARG A 236 -6.94 37.06 6.46
N ILE A 237 -7.13 36.83 7.76
CA ILE A 237 -7.76 37.79 8.67
C ILE A 237 -6.72 38.80 9.18
N PHE A 238 -5.57 38.32 9.66
CA PHE A 238 -4.59 39.13 10.38
C PHE A 238 -3.36 39.48 9.56
N GLY A 239 -3.23 39.00 8.31
CA GLY A 239 -1.99 39.13 7.52
C GLY A 239 -1.51 40.57 7.35
N ASN A 240 -2.43 41.52 7.16
CA ASN A 240 -2.08 42.95 7.06
C ASN A 240 -1.48 43.49 8.37
N LEU A 241 -2.05 43.13 9.52
CA LEU A 241 -1.57 43.56 10.83
C LEU A 241 -0.24 42.89 11.18
N GLU A 242 -0.07 41.61 10.87
CA GLU A 242 1.20 40.91 11.08
C GLU A 242 2.32 41.44 10.18
N ALA A 243 2.01 41.78 8.92
CA ALA A 243 2.96 42.44 8.03
C ALA A 243 3.37 43.82 8.56
N GLU A 244 2.41 44.61 9.07
CA GLU A 244 2.70 45.91 9.65
C GLU A 244 3.54 45.78 10.93
N LYS A 245 3.19 44.85 11.83
CA LYS A 245 3.96 44.53 13.03
C LYS A 245 5.39 44.11 12.69
N SER A 246 5.56 43.15 11.78
CA SER A 246 6.88 42.68 11.32
C SER A 246 7.72 43.81 10.73
N LYS A 247 7.12 44.71 9.94
CA LYS A 247 7.80 45.90 9.39
C LYS A 247 8.34 46.82 10.48
N TYR A 248 7.59 47.05 11.56
CA TYR A 248 8.08 47.89 12.66
C TYR A 248 9.08 47.16 13.54
N SER A 249 8.90 45.87 13.83
CA SER A 249 9.90 45.06 14.56
C SER A 249 11.26 45.10 13.86
N TYR A 250 11.30 44.84 12.55
CA TYR A 250 12.54 44.90 11.75
C TYR A 250 13.20 46.29 11.84
N ARG A 251 12.41 47.36 11.76
CA ARG A 251 12.93 48.73 11.87
C ARG A 251 13.49 49.04 13.25
N LEU A 252 12.82 48.59 14.31
CA LEU A 252 13.29 48.77 15.67
C LEU A 252 14.62 48.05 15.88
N GLU A 253 14.70 46.77 15.48
CA GLU A 253 15.91 45.97 15.57
C GLU A 253 17.08 46.61 14.80
N LYS A 254 16.82 47.11 13.57
CA LYS A 254 17.80 47.87 12.81
C LYS A 254 18.35 49.08 13.58
N TYR A 255 17.47 49.86 14.21
CA TYR A 255 17.93 51.01 14.98
C TYR A 255 18.68 50.62 16.25
N MET A 256 18.29 49.53 16.91
CA MET A 256 19.02 48.99 18.07
C MET A 256 20.43 48.56 17.69
N ILE A 257 20.59 47.84 16.57
CA ILE A 257 21.91 47.45 16.04
C ILE A 257 22.74 48.68 15.67
N ILE A 258 22.14 49.68 15.00
CA ILE A 258 22.83 50.93 14.68
C ILE A 258 23.36 51.60 15.95
N MET A 259 22.54 51.69 17.02
CA MET A 259 23.00 52.25 18.30
C MET A 259 24.18 51.47 18.87
N GLU A 260 24.08 50.15 18.88
CA GLU A 260 25.14 49.28 19.41
C GLU A 260 26.47 49.47 18.66
N ILE A 261 26.42 49.51 17.33
CA ILE A 261 27.61 49.71 16.49
C ILE A 261 28.18 51.12 16.68
N MET A 262 27.32 52.14 16.78
CA MET A 262 27.72 53.53 17.01
C MET A 262 28.44 53.70 18.36
N HIS A 263 27.97 53.03 19.42
CA HIS A 263 28.66 53.03 20.72
C HIS A 263 30.02 52.34 20.66
N LYS A 264 30.13 51.25 19.90
CA LYS A 264 31.38 50.50 19.75
C LYS A 264 32.39 51.20 18.84
N ASN A 265 31.91 51.99 17.88
CA ASN A 265 32.73 52.65 16.85
C ASN A 265 32.23 54.08 16.57
N PRO A 266 32.51 55.05 17.45
CA PRO A 266 31.97 56.41 17.36
C PRO A 266 32.43 57.22 16.13
N GLY A 267 33.40 56.73 15.35
CA GLY A 267 33.89 57.40 14.14
C GLY A 267 33.26 56.96 12.81
N LEU A 268 32.34 55.98 12.82
CA LEU A 268 31.73 55.48 11.58
C LEU A 268 30.68 56.46 11.04
N SER A 269 30.66 56.63 9.72
CA SER A 269 29.61 57.39 9.07
C SER A 269 28.26 56.68 9.20
N TYR A 270 27.18 57.46 9.21
CA TYR A 270 25.82 56.91 9.22
C TYR A 270 25.55 55.86 8.13
N ARG A 271 26.20 55.99 6.96
CA ARG A 271 26.08 55.03 5.85
C ARG A 271 26.75 53.68 6.17
N GLU A 272 27.92 53.71 6.81
CA GLU A 272 28.64 52.50 7.23
C GLU A 272 27.94 51.78 8.38
N LEU A 273 27.32 52.54 9.30
CA LEU A 273 26.46 51.99 10.37
C LEU A 273 25.24 51.27 9.79
N ILE A 274 24.59 51.84 8.77
CA ILE A 274 23.45 51.21 8.09
C ILE A 274 23.86 49.91 7.38
N MET A 275 24.96 49.94 6.64
CA MET A 275 25.44 48.75 5.91
C MET A 275 25.76 47.62 6.89
N SER A 276 26.50 47.93 7.97
CA SER A 276 26.85 46.95 9.00
C SER A 276 25.62 46.41 9.74
N ALA A 277 24.59 47.23 9.91
CA ALA A 277 23.32 46.78 10.49
C ALA A 277 22.53 45.89 9.53
N ASP A 278 22.51 46.20 8.24
CA ASP A 278 21.84 45.37 7.23
C ASP A 278 22.51 43.99 7.07
N ASP A 279 23.84 43.90 7.21
CA ASP A 279 24.58 42.63 7.22
C ASP A 279 24.25 41.76 8.44
N ARG A 280 23.91 42.36 9.59
CA ARG A 280 23.47 41.64 10.79
C ARG A 280 21.99 41.26 10.78
N LEU A 281 21.19 41.81 9.86
CA LEU A 281 19.74 41.59 9.77
C LEU A 281 19.33 40.51 8.75
N THR A 282 20.26 39.67 8.31
CA THR A 282 19.98 38.65 7.30
C THR A 282 18.88 37.68 7.73
N ASP A 283 18.87 37.27 9.00
CA ASP A 283 17.87 36.34 9.54
C ASP A 283 16.49 37.01 9.70
N ALA A 284 16.44 38.23 10.25
CA ALA A 284 15.22 39.01 10.34
C ALA A 284 14.59 39.30 8.95
N LYS A 285 15.43 39.50 7.92
CA LYS A 285 14.99 39.65 6.53
C LYS A 285 14.44 38.34 5.95
N ARG A 286 15.01 37.20 6.32
CA ARG A 286 14.52 35.87 5.96
C ARG A 286 13.13 35.63 6.55
N GLU A 287 12.95 35.91 7.84
CA GLU A 287 11.66 35.78 8.53
C GLU A 287 10.58 36.68 7.92
N GLN A 288 10.93 37.93 7.57
CA GLN A 288 9.99 38.84 6.91
C GLN A 288 9.57 38.32 5.52
N ASN A 289 10.50 37.75 4.75
CA ASN A 289 10.19 37.13 3.46
C ASN A 289 9.30 35.89 3.63
N ASP A 290 9.56 35.07 4.66
CA ASP A 290 8.72 33.91 4.98
C ASP A 290 7.31 34.31 5.38
N LEU A 291 7.15 35.36 6.20
CA LEU A 291 5.84 35.93 6.53
C LEU A 291 5.11 36.43 5.28
N LYS A 292 5.80 37.18 4.40
CA LYS A 292 5.23 37.66 3.14
C LYS A 292 4.76 36.49 2.27
N ASN A 293 5.56 35.44 2.18
CA ASN A 293 5.23 34.21 1.47
C ASN A 293 3.98 33.52 2.02
N LYS A 294 3.83 33.44 3.35
CA LYS A 294 2.65 32.88 4.02
C LYS A 294 1.39 33.71 3.73
N ILE A 295 1.49 35.04 3.80
CA ILE A 295 0.37 35.95 3.51
C ILE A 295 -0.06 35.80 2.04
N THR A 296 0.86 35.86 1.09
CA THR A 296 0.54 35.69 -0.33
C THR A 296 -0.09 34.32 -0.61
N ARG A 297 0.43 33.25 -0.01
CA ARG A 297 -0.17 31.91 -0.11
C ARG A 297 -1.61 31.91 0.42
N SER A 298 -1.86 32.55 1.56
CA SER A 298 -3.19 32.58 2.18
C SER A 298 -4.24 33.34 1.36
N GLN A 299 -3.81 34.28 0.51
CA GLN A 299 -4.69 35.07 -0.37
C GLN A 299 -5.14 34.30 -1.61
N ASN A 300 -4.45 33.22 -2.00
CA ASN A 300 -4.81 32.35 -3.12
C ASN A 300 -5.94 31.37 -2.74
N HIS A 301 -7.00 31.88 -2.10
CA HIS A 301 -8.14 31.09 -1.65
C HIS A 301 -9.25 31.09 -2.70
N ILE A 302 -9.86 29.92 -2.93
CA ILE A 302 -11.07 29.78 -3.73
C ILE A 302 -12.26 29.76 -2.75
N GLU A 303 -13.03 30.85 -2.70
CA GLU A 303 -14.16 31.04 -1.73
C GLU A 303 -15.39 30.17 -2.03
N ASN A 304 -15.51 29.60 -3.24
CA ASN A 304 -16.73 28.91 -3.69
C ASN A 304 -16.52 27.42 -3.94
N ILE A 305 -16.56 26.62 -2.87
CA ILE A 305 -16.61 25.14 -2.94
C ILE A 305 -17.86 24.59 -2.24
N ILE A 306 -18.67 25.44 -1.62
CA ILE A 306 -19.94 25.02 -1.01
C ILE A 306 -21.03 25.14 -2.08
N SER A 307 -21.36 24.02 -2.73
CA SER A 307 -22.73 23.86 -3.21
C SER A 307 -23.60 23.58 -1.98
N ASP A 308 -24.68 24.33 -1.80
CA ASP A 308 -25.73 24.15 -0.77
C ASP A 308 -26.45 22.78 -0.83
N SER A 309 -25.86 21.79 -1.50
CA SER A 309 -26.36 20.43 -1.59
C SER A 309 -25.90 19.63 -0.36
N SER A 310 -26.86 19.16 0.44
CA SER A 310 -26.70 18.28 1.60
C SER A 310 -26.09 16.91 1.31
N GLN A 311 -25.59 16.66 0.09
CA GLN A 311 -24.90 15.43 -0.26
C GLN A 311 -23.39 15.63 -0.27
N PRO A 312 -22.61 14.71 0.34
CA PRO A 312 -21.16 14.75 0.21
C PRO A 312 -20.80 14.67 -1.27
N ALA A 313 -19.90 15.54 -1.71
CA ALA A 313 -19.52 15.66 -3.11
C ALA A 313 -18.85 14.38 -3.68
N VAL A 314 -18.51 13.40 -2.83
CA VAL A 314 -17.89 12.12 -3.18
C VAL A 314 -18.39 10.99 -2.27
N SER A 315 -18.46 9.76 -2.80
CA SER A 315 -18.88 8.57 -2.03
C SER A 315 -17.85 8.15 -0.96
N ASP A 316 -18.34 7.54 0.12
CA ASP A 316 -17.47 7.00 1.18
C ASP A 316 -16.53 5.91 0.66
N GLU A 317 -16.98 5.12 -0.32
CA GLU A 317 -16.18 4.07 -0.97
C GLU A 317 -14.95 4.66 -1.68
N PHE A 318 -15.14 5.72 -2.48
CA PHE A 318 -14.03 6.39 -3.13
C PHE A 318 -13.08 7.04 -2.11
N ARG A 319 -13.63 7.64 -1.05
CA ARG A 319 -12.82 8.23 0.03
C ARG A 319 -11.93 7.17 0.68
N ASN A 320 -12.50 6.01 1.01
CA ASN A 320 -11.76 4.92 1.64
C ASN A 320 -10.67 4.37 0.70
N PHE A 321 -10.99 4.17 -0.58
CA PHE A 321 -10.02 3.78 -1.59
C PHE A 321 -8.86 4.78 -1.69
N TYR A 322 -9.17 6.07 -1.81
CA TYR A 322 -8.17 7.13 -1.88
C TYR A 322 -7.27 7.18 -0.64
N MET A 323 -7.86 7.04 0.55
CA MET A 323 -7.10 6.97 1.81
C MET A 323 -6.15 5.76 1.83
N GLN A 324 -6.57 4.60 1.34
CA GLN A 324 -5.71 3.42 1.26
C GLN A 324 -4.53 3.64 0.30
N GLU A 325 -4.77 4.24 -0.86
CA GLU A 325 -3.70 4.54 -1.82
C GLU A 325 -2.71 5.57 -1.26
N CYS A 326 -3.19 6.59 -0.56
CA CYS A 326 -2.35 7.53 0.16
C CYS A 326 -1.52 6.86 1.27
N LYS A 327 -2.11 5.95 2.06
CA LYS A 327 -1.37 5.19 3.09
C LYS A 327 -0.21 4.40 2.48
N LYS A 328 -0.50 3.63 1.42
CA LYS A 328 0.52 2.84 0.71
C LYS A 328 1.66 3.73 0.21
N LEU A 329 1.32 4.87 -0.39
CA LEU A 329 2.31 5.79 -0.95
C LEU A 329 3.13 6.51 0.13
N LEU A 330 2.50 6.94 1.24
CA LEU A 330 3.20 7.53 2.39
C LEU A 330 4.19 6.55 3.01
N LYS A 331 3.80 5.27 3.15
CA LYS A 331 4.70 4.21 3.60
C LYS A 331 5.91 4.08 2.67
N LYS A 332 5.67 4.01 1.35
CA LYS A 332 6.75 3.96 0.34
C LYS A 332 7.70 5.14 0.46
N LEU A 333 7.16 6.35 0.58
CA LEU A 333 7.95 7.58 0.77
C LEU A 333 8.76 7.55 2.06
N PHE A 334 8.17 7.10 3.17
CA PHE A 334 8.87 6.94 4.44
C PHE A 334 10.09 6.02 4.30
N PHE A 335 9.93 4.86 3.67
CA PHE A 335 11.04 3.93 3.41
C PHE A 335 12.10 4.48 2.46
N LEU A 336 11.72 5.31 1.48
CA LEU A 336 12.67 5.84 0.50
C LEU A 336 13.43 7.08 0.98
N LEU A 337 12.85 7.88 1.88
CA LEU A 337 13.35 9.21 2.21
C LEU A 337 13.91 9.34 3.62
N HIS A 338 13.44 8.54 4.57
CA HIS A 338 13.93 8.60 5.94
C HIS A 338 15.36 8.03 6.01
N THR A 339 16.26 8.70 6.74
CA THR A 339 17.71 8.39 6.74
C THR A 339 18.01 6.94 7.10
N ASP A 340 17.21 6.38 8.00
CA ASP A 340 17.47 5.06 8.59
C ASP A 340 16.85 3.91 7.79
N THR A 341 15.88 4.20 6.92
CA THR A 341 15.17 3.21 6.11
C THR A 341 15.54 3.30 4.62
N CYS A 342 16.07 4.45 4.20
CA CYS A 342 16.44 4.72 2.82
C CYS A 342 17.48 3.70 2.32
N PRO A 343 17.20 3.01 1.19
CA PRO A 343 18.10 1.99 0.65
C PRO A 343 19.50 2.53 0.38
N ASN A 344 20.50 1.92 1.01
CA ASN A 344 21.92 2.26 0.84
C ASN A 344 22.22 3.76 1.07
N TYR A 345 21.51 4.43 1.98
CA TYR A 345 21.67 5.86 2.22
C TYR A 345 23.12 6.29 2.52
N SER A 346 23.86 5.49 3.29
CA SER A 346 25.27 5.74 3.61
C SER A 346 26.20 5.65 2.39
N GLY A 347 25.88 4.77 1.43
CA GLY A 347 26.62 4.58 0.19
C GLY A 347 26.28 5.59 -0.91
N LEU A 348 25.27 6.44 -0.72
CA LEU A 348 24.92 7.50 -1.68
C LEU A 348 26.00 8.61 -1.72
N SER A 349 26.22 9.16 -2.92
CA SER A 349 27.03 10.38 -3.08
C SER A 349 26.47 11.54 -2.24
N GLY A 350 27.33 12.48 -1.83
CA GLY A 350 26.91 13.64 -1.02
C GLY A 350 25.80 14.47 -1.69
N GLN A 351 25.84 14.61 -3.02
CA GLN A 351 24.80 15.30 -3.78
C GLN A 351 23.45 14.57 -3.73
N LYS A 352 23.45 13.24 -3.95
CA LYS A 352 22.22 12.44 -3.86
C LYS A 352 21.63 12.45 -2.45
N ARG A 353 22.45 12.37 -1.40
CA ARG A 353 21.99 12.50 -0.01
C ARG A 353 21.34 13.85 0.26
N ALA A 354 21.95 14.94 -0.21
CA ALA A 354 21.38 16.27 -0.07
C ALA A 354 20.01 16.38 -0.78
N GLU A 355 19.85 15.78 -1.97
CA GLU A 355 18.56 15.73 -2.66
C GLU A 355 17.51 14.90 -1.90
N ILE A 356 17.87 13.73 -1.37
CA ILE A 356 16.96 12.91 -0.55
C ILE A 356 16.53 13.66 0.71
N ASN A 357 17.46 14.28 1.44
CA ASN A 357 17.13 15.10 2.60
C ASN A 357 16.25 16.29 2.25
N LYS A 358 16.45 16.90 1.07
CA LYS A 358 15.59 17.98 0.58
C LYS A 358 14.18 17.47 0.28
N LEU A 359 14.03 16.28 -0.29
CA LEU A 359 12.73 15.65 -0.51
C LEU A 359 12.06 15.25 0.80
N TRP A 360 12.81 14.70 1.75
CA TRP A 360 12.31 14.43 3.10
C TRP A 360 11.82 15.72 3.75
N LEU A 361 12.63 16.78 3.76
CA LEU A 361 12.21 18.08 4.28
C LEU A 361 11.02 18.68 3.52
N LYS A 362 10.89 18.42 2.20
CA LYS A 362 9.72 18.82 1.40
C LYS A 362 8.47 18.04 1.80
N LEU A 363 8.60 16.76 2.12
CA LEU A 363 7.51 15.93 2.65
C LEU A 363 7.12 16.41 4.05
N MET A 364 8.10 16.74 4.90
CA MET A 364 7.89 17.20 6.28
C MET A 364 7.32 18.62 6.35
N LYS A 365 7.72 19.53 5.45
CA LYS A 365 7.29 20.94 5.46
C LYS A 365 6.12 21.16 4.52
N SER A 366 5.08 21.82 5.01
CA SER A 366 4.00 22.32 4.16
C SER A 366 4.52 23.31 3.12
N THR A 367 4.63 22.86 1.87
CA THR A 367 5.12 23.70 0.76
C THR A 367 4.00 24.50 0.11
N LYS A 368 4.36 25.60 -0.57
CA LYS A 368 3.42 26.47 -1.31
C LYS A 368 2.59 25.71 -2.36
N ASP A 369 3.06 24.56 -2.82
CA ASP A 369 2.47 23.78 -3.91
C ASP A 369 1.26 22.93 -3.45
N GLU A 370 1.04 22.77 -2.14
CA GLU A 370 0.02 21.87 -1.55
C GLU A 370 -1.45 22.28 -1.78
N MET A 371 -1.70 23.45 -2.39
CA MET A 371 -3.07 23.98 -2.57
C MET A 371 -3.63 23.86 -3.99
N TYR A 372 -2.86 23.36 -4.97
CA TYR A 372 -3.27 23.47 -6.38
C TYR A 372 -3.78 22.17 -7.03
N SER A 373 -3.84 21.07 -6.30
CA SER A 373 -4.11 19.73 -6.87
C SER A 373 -5.29 19.07 -6.20
N PHE A 374 -6.49 19.64 -6.36
CA PHE A 374 -7.72 18.91 -6.10
C PHE A 374 -8.85 19.38 -7.02
N THR A 375 -9.74 18.43 -7.34
CA THR A 375 -11.14 18.76 -7.59
C THR A 375 -11.72 19.41 -6.34
N PRO A 376 -12.48 20.52 -6.45
CA PRO A 376 -13.01 21.29 -5.31
C PRO A 376 -13.58 20.43 -4.16
N ALA A 377 -14.26 19.32 -4.48
CA ALA A 377 -14.84 18.37 -3.55
C ALA A 377 -13.87 17.74 -2.51
N MET A 378 -12.59 17.53 -2.87
CA MET A 378 -11.61 16.84 -2.00
C MET A 378 -10.92 17.76 -1.00
N LEU A 379 -10.93 19.08 -1.25
CA LEU A 379 -10.44 20.10 -0.31
C LEU A 379 -11.21 20.08 1.02
N LEU A 380 -12.47 19.61 1.00
CA LEU A 380 -13.33 19.52 2.18
C LEU A 380 -12.93 18.42 3.17
N TYR A 381 -12.14 17.42 2.74
CA TYR A 381 -11.83 16.25 3.55
C TYR A 381 -10.44 16.29 4.21
N SER A 382 -9.65 17.35 4.01
CA SER A 382 -8.28 17.50 4.55
C SER A 382 -7.39 16.28 4.28
N LEU A 383 -7.53 15.70 3.09
CA LEU A 383 -6.81 14.49 2.68
C LEU A 383 -5.44 14.83 2.10
N PRO A 384 -4.47 13.88 2.15
CA PRO A 384 -3.21 13.95 1.41
C PRO A 384 -3.41 14.17 -0.08
N ASP A 385 -2.45 14.82 -0.75
CA ASP A 385 -2.46 15.09 -2.18
C ASP A 385 -1.64 14.00 -2.83
N TYR A 386 -2.36 13.03 -3.36
CA TYR A 386 -1.78 11.87 -3.99
C TYR A 386 -0.82 12.23 -5.13
N GLU A 387 -1.11 13.22 -5.97
CA GLU A 387 -0.25 13.56 -7.12
C GLU A 387 1.05 14.20 -6.66
N GLN A 388 1.00 15.06 -5.64
CA GLN A 388 2.22 15.60 -5.04
C GLN A 388 3.06 14.50 -4.38
N LEU A 389 2.43 13.61 -3.60
CA LEU A 389 3.12 12.46 -3.01
C LEU A 389 3.74 11.57 -4.08
N LYS A 390 3.03 11.35 -5.19
CA LYS A 390 3.48 10.53 -6.32
C LYS A 390 4.66 11.17 -7.03
N SER A 391 4.62 12.48 -7.27
CA SER A 391 5.74 13.22 -7.84
C SER A 391 7.01 13.16 -6.96
N ILE A 392 6.85 13.26 -5.64
CA ILE A 392 7.97 13.08 -4.69
C ILE A 392 8.50 11.65 -4.78
N TYR A 393 7.61 10.65 -4.85
CA TYR A 393 7.95 9.23 -4.95
C TYR A 393 8.75 8.92 -6.21
N GLU A 394 8.25 9.35 -7.38
CA GLU A 394 8.93 9.15 -8.67
C GLU A 394 10.31 9.80 -8.68
N ARG A 395 10.44 11.00 -8.09
CA ARG A 395 11.74 11.67 -7.95
C ARG A 395 12.68 10.91 -7.02
N ALA A 396 12.18 10.39 -5.90
CA ALA A 396 12.96 9.58 -4.97
C ALA A 396 13.48 8.29 -5.65
N CYS A 397 12.61 7.57 -6.35
CA CYS A 397 12.98 6.40 -7.16
C CYS A 397 14.07 6.73 -8.18
N THR A 398 13.94 7.86 -8.90
CA THR A 398 14.93 8.31 -9.89
C THR A 398 16.31 8.55 -9.25
N ILE A 399 16.36 9.20 -8.08
CA ILE A 399 17.64 9.47 -7.38
C ILE A 399 18.31 8.15 -6.95
N LEU A 400 17.50 7.21 -6.47
CA LEU A 400 17.93 5.92 -5.96
C LEU A 400 18.17 4.88 -7.06
N GLY A 401 17.78 5.15 -8.30
CA GLY A 401 17.91 4.21 -9.42
C GLY A 401 16.96 3.02 -9.32
N LEU A 402 15.79 3.22 -8.72
CA LEU A 402 14.75 2.20 -8.52
C LEU A 402 13.65 2.39 -9.57
N ASP A 403 13.11 1.28 -10.06
CA ASP A 403 11.90 1.29 -10.88
C ASP A 403 10.67 1.57 -9.98
N PRO A 404 9.90 2.66 -10.22
CA PRO A 404 8.72 3.00 -9.44
C PRO A 404 7.64 1.92 -9.42
N GLU A 405 7.52 1.10 -10.47
CA GLU A 405 6.53 0.03 -10.60
C GLU A 405 6.96 -1.25 -9.87
N CYS A 406 8.27 -1.45 -9.73
CA CYS A 406 8.83 -2.64 -9.08
C CYS A 406 9.19 -2.43 -7.60
N PHE A 407 9.15 -1.19 -7.09
CA PHE A 407 9.40 -0.92 -5.68
C PHE A 407 8.15 -1.24 -4.84
N GLU A 408 8.09 -2.48 -4.39
CA GLU A 408 7.12 -2.97 -3.41
C GLU A 408 7.68 -2.86 -1.98
N THR A 409 7.01 -2.05 -1.16
CA THR A 409 7.15 -2.07 0.31
C THR A 409 6.22 -3.09 0.96
N GLY A 410 5.25 -3.62 0.22
CA GLY A 410 4.33 -4.66 0.67
C GLY A 410 4.71 -6.00 0.06
N ASN A 411 4.72 -7.05 0.88
CA ASN A 411 4.99 -8.44 0.51
C ASN A 411 6.44 -8.92 0.36
N ARG A 412 7.38 -8.31 1.10
CA ARG A 412 8.70 -8.95 1.36
C ARG A 412 8.57 -10.30 2.07
N LEU A 413 7.62 -10.41 3.01
CA LEU A 413 7.32 -11.69 3.69
C LEU A 413 6.85 -12.74 2.68
N GLU A 414 5.86 -12.42 1.85
CA GLU A 414 5.39 -13.31 0.78
C GLU A 414 6.51 -13.66 -0.21
N PHE A 415 7.34 -12.69 -0.60
CA PHE A 415 8.49 -12.95 -1.48
C PHE A 415 9.48 -13.93 -0.85
N MET A 416 9.82 -13.76 0.44
CA MET A 416 10.69 -14.68 1.17
C MET A 416 10.09 -16.09 1.20
N ILE A 417 8.79 -16.21 1.47
CA ILE A 417 8.07 -17.48 1.49
C ILE A 417 8.09 -18.13 0.10
N ARG A 418 7.74 -17.39 -0.96
CA ARG A 418 7.73 -17.86 -2.35
C ARG A 418 9.13 -18.27 -2.85
N LYS A 419 10.19 -17.64 -2.34
CA LYS A 419 11.58 -17.99 -2.67
C LYS A 419 12.13 -19.14 -1.82
N GLY A 420 11.32 -19.71 -0.93
CA GLY A 420 11.73 -20.84 -0.09
C GLY A 420 12.74 -20.45 0.98
N ALA A 421 12.66 -19.23 1.52
CA ALA A 421 13.48 -18.83 2.67
C ALA A 421 13.23 -19.77 3.86
N SER A 422 14.29 -20.05 4.63
CA SER A 422 14.15 -20.89 5.81
C SER A 422 13.26 -20.22 6.87
N ILE A 423 12.58 -21.03 7.68
CA ILE A 423 11.73 -20.50 8.77
C ILE A 423 12.54 -19.63 9.75
N GLU A 424 13.79 -19.99 10.04
CA GLU A 424 14.68 -19.19 10.88
C GLU A 424 14.95 -17.81 10.28
N SER A 425 15.17 -17.73 8.97
CA SER A 425 15.34 -16.45 8.27
C SER A 425 14.05 -15.63 8.28
N ILE A 426 12.88 -16.27 8.17
CA ILE A 426 11.58 -15.59 8.20
C ILE A 426 11.28 -15.06 9.60
N LEU A 427 11.51 -15.85 10.65
CA LEU A 427 11.34 -15.42 12.04
C LEU A 427 12.30 -14.28 12.39
N GLY A 428 13.57 -14.40 11.97
CA GLY A 428 14.57 -13.33 12.14
C GLY A 428 14.18 -12.04 11.42
N PHE A 429 13.66 -12.15 10.18
CA PHE A 429 13.11 -11.00 9.45
C PHE A 429 11.95 -10.35 10.21
N LEU A 430 10.93 -11.13 10.61
CA LEU A 430 9.76 -10.61 11.31
C LEU A 430 10.14 -9.91 12.61
N ASN A 431 11.08 -10.46 13.37
CA ASN A 431 11.53 -9.87 14.62
C ASN A 431 12.26 -8.53 14.38
N ILE A 432 13.28 -8.51 13.50
CA ILE A 432 14.05 -7.30 13.19
C ILE A 432 13.14 -6.20 12.63
N GLU A 433 12.24 -6.55 11.73
CA GLU A 433 11.39 -5.55 11.07
C GLU A 433 10.31 -5.02 12.02
N THR A 434 9.80 -5.86 12.93
CA THR A 434 8.92 -5.40 14.03
C THR A 434 9.66 -4.44 14.96
N GLU A 435 10.87 -4.78 15.41
CA GLU A 435 11.70 -3.90 16.26
C GLU A 435 11.99 -2.55 15.58
N GLN A 436 12.29 -2.58 14.28
CA GLN A 436 12.48 -1.37 13.49
C GLN A 436 11.20 -0.53 13.42
N MET A 437 10.05 -1.14 13.16
CA MET A 437 8.77 -0.42 13.16
C MET A 437 8.44 0.22 14.50
N GLU A 438 8.67 -0.47 15.62
CA GLU A 438 8.46 0.08 16.96
C GLU A 438 9.35 1.29 17.20
N LEU A 439 10.62 1.22 16.80
CA LEU A 439 11.54 2.34 16.87
C LEU A 439 11.07 3.52 16.00
N HIS A 440 10.57 3.25 14.79
CA HIS A 440 10.04 4.27 13.90
C HIS A 440 8.78 4.93 14.46
N LEU A 441 7.86 4.16 15.02
CA LEU A 441 6.66 4.65 15.70
C LEU A 441 7.03 5.60 16.84
N ALA A 442 7.90 5.16 17.76
CA ALA A 442 8.33 5.97 18.90
C ALA A 442 9.00 7.29 18.44
N ARG A 443 9.81 7.24 17.38
CA ARG A 443 10.44 8.45 16.83
C ARG A 443 9.43 9.41 16.21
N LEU A 444 8.46 8.89 15.45
CA LEU A 444 7.40 9.69 14.86
C LEU A 444 6.53 10.36 15.93
N GLU A 445 6.24 9.65 17.04
CA GLU A 445 5.53 10.21 18.19
C GLU A 445 6.31 11.35 18.85
N LEU A 446 7.63 11.21 19.02
CA LEU A 446 8.48 12.25 19.59
C LEU A 446 8.50 13.52 18.74
N ILE A 447 8.54 13.38 17.41
CA ILE A 447 8.64 14.53 16.49
C ILE A 447 7.26 15.01 15.99
N GLN A 448 6.14 14.43 16.44
CA GLN A 448 4.82 14.72 15.86
C GLN A 448 4.44 16.20 15.92
N ASN A 449 4.81 16.90 17.00
CA ASN A 449 4.46 18.30 17.20
C ASN A 449 5.26 19.20 16.25
N GLU A 450 6.52 18.88 16.03
CA GLU A 450 7.37 19.55 15.05
C GLU A 450 6.90 19.26 13.63
N TYR A 451 6.60 17.98 13.33
CA TYR A 451 6.09 17.53 12.04
C TYR A 451 4.81 18.28 11.64
N THR A 452 3.89 18.44 12.60
CA THR A 452 2.59 19.05 12.35
C THR A 452 2.57 20.56 12.64
N ASN A 453 3.68 21.13 13.12
CA ASN A 453 3.79 22.52 13.57
C ASN A 453 2.68 22.90 14.59
N GLU A 454 2.38 22.00 15.54
CA GLU A 454 1.24 22.11 16.45
C GLU A 454 1.35 23.32 17.38
N ASP A 455 2.54 23.61 17.92
CA ASP A 455 2.74 24.70 18.87
C ASP A 455 2.44 26.07 18.25
N GLN A 456 2.95 26.32 17.04
CA GLN A 456 2.65 27.55 16.31
C GLN A 456 1.17 27.61 15.89
N THR A 457 0.59 26.46 15.56
CA THR A 457 -0.81 26.36 15.15
C THR A 457 -1.76 26.63 16.33
N ARG A 458 -1.38 26.25 17.55
CA ARG A 458 -2.14 26.59 18.77
C ARG A 458 -2.30 28.11 18.91
N ILE A 459 -1.25 28.88 18.66
CA ILE A 459 -1.30 30.35 18.67
C ILE A 459 -2.32 30.88 17.65
N TYR A 460 -2.36 30.28 16.45
CA TYR A 460 -3.36 30.65 15.44
C TYR A 460 -4.77 30.26 15.87
N ARG A 461 -4.95 29.11 16.52
CA ARG A 461 -6.24 28.64 17.03
C ARG A 461 -6.79 29.60 18.09
N ASP A 462 -5.99 29.94 19.09
CA ASP A 462 -6.35 30.86 20.17
C ASP A 462 -6.74 32.25 19.62
N ALA A 463 -5.99 32.73 18.62
CA ALA A 463 -6.29 34.00 17.95
C ALA A 463 -7.60 33.96 17.14
N MET A 464 -7.92 32.80 16.55
CA MET A 464 -9.16 32.58 15.79
C MET A 464 -10.38 32.41 16.69
N GLU A 465 -10.22 31.95 17.94
CA GLU A 465 -11.30 31.86 18.94
C GLU A 465 -11.71 33.25 19.47
N ASN A 466 -10.76 34.19 19.60
CA ASN A 466 -11.01 35.57 20.02
C ASN A 466 -10.45 36.59 19.04
N ILE A 467 -11.11 36.70 17.87
CA ILE A 467 -10.67 37.57 16.77
C ILE A 467 -10.53 39.03 17.20
N ASN A 468 -11.51 39.56 17.94
CA ASN A 468 -11.51 40.97 18.37
C ASN A 468 -10.40 41.24 19.37
N GLY A 469 -10.25 40.38 20.39
CA GLY A 469 -9.20 40.52 21.39
C GLY A 469 -7.79 40.45 20.79
N HIS A 470 -7.58 39.53 19.84
CA HIS A 470 -6.30 39.42 19.14
C HIS A 470 -6.03 40.60 18.21
N THR A 471 -7.06 41.10 17.51
CA THR A 471 -6.96 42.31 16.67
C THR A 471 -6.47 43.51 17.47
N GLU A 472 -7.10 43.78 18.62
CA GLU A 472 -6.71 44.90 19.48
C GLU A 472 -5.32 44.72 20.07
N ARG A 473 -4.94 43.48 20.45
CA ARG A 473 -3.57 43.16 20.88
C ARG A 473 -2.54 43.47 19.78
N LEU A 474 -2.81 43.10 18.54
CA LEU A 474 -1.92 43.40 17.41
C LEU A 474 -1.81 44.91 17.17
N LYS A 475 -2.92 45.66 17.22
CA LYS A 475 -2.90 47.12 17.08
C LYS A 475 -2.12 47.80 18.20
N CYS A 476 -2.30 47.38 19.45
CA CYS A 476 -1.53 47.87 20.59
C CYS A 476 -0.03 47.63 20.40
N ASN A 477 0.35 46.39 20.05
CA ASN A 477 1.76 46.05 19.77
C ASN A 477 2.36 46.92 18.64
N ILE A 478 1.61 47.17 17.56
CA ILE A 478 2.05 48.05 16.48
C ILE A 478 2.25 49.49 16.97
N SER A 479 1.34 49.99 17.81
CA SER A 479 1.43 51.32 18.42
C SER A 479 2.67 51.45 19.32
N ASP A 480 2.92 50.45 20.15
CA ASP A 480 4.09 50.41 21.05
C ASP A 480 5.39 50.36 20.27
N LEU A 481 5.48 49.53 19.22
CA LEU A 481 6.65 49.50 18.33
C LEU A 481 6.88 50.85 17.65
N LYS A 482 5.82 51.52 17.18
CA LYS A 482 5.93 52.89 16.62
C LYS A 482 6.47 53.87 17.64
N LYS A 483 6.04 53.79 18.90
CA LYS A 483 6.54 54.64 20.00
C LYS A 483 8.01 54.37 20.30
N GLN A 484 8.40 53.11 20.47
CA GLN A 484 9.79 52.71 20.73
C GLN A 484 10.73 53.15 19.60
N ILE A 485 10.32 52.99 18.34
CA ILE A 485 11.11 53.47 17.18
C ILE A 485 11.35 54.98 17.25
N ARG A 486 10.34 55.78 17.65
CA ARG A 486 10.52 57.23 17.81
C ARG A 486 11.53 57.55 18.91
N GLU A 487 11.44 56.86 20.04
CA GLU A 487 12.36 57.04 21.17
C GLU A 487 13.80 56.69 20.81
N VAL A 488 14.03 55.53 20.20
CA VAL A 488 15.37 55.10 19.75
C VAL A 488 15.92 56.05 18.68
N LYS A 489 15.08 56.50 17.74
CA LYS A 489 15.50 57.47 16.72
C LYS A 489 15.95 58.80 17.34
N ILE A 490 15.24 59.30 18.35
CA ILE A 490 15.65 60.51 19.08
C ILE A 490 16.99 60.31 19.78
N ARG A 491 17.21 59.15 20.42
CA ARG A 491 18.50 58.83 21.06
C ARG A 491 19.66 58.79 20.06
N ILE A 492 19.48 58.10 18.93
CA ILE A 492 20.48 58.08 17.86
C ILE A 492 20.86 59.49 17.41
N ILE A 493 19.86 60.36 17.18
CA ILE A 493 20.10 61.73 16.73
C ILE A 493 20.89 62.51 17.79
N ASN A 494 20.48 62.42 19.06
CA ASN A 494 21.14 63.15 20.14
C ASN A 494 22.59 62.69 20.35
N GLU A 495 22.84 61.39 20.35
CA GLU A 495 24.19 60.85 20.52
C GLU A 495 25.09 61.13 19.31
N TYR A 496 24.56 61.06 18.08
CA TYR A 496 25.33 61.39 16.89
C TYR A 496 25.70 62.88 16.84
N ILE A 497 24.82 63.78 17.32
CA ILE A 497 25.12 65.22 17.44
C ILE A 497 26.20 65.48 18.51
N ILE A 498 26.23 64.68 19.58
CA ILE A 498 27.24 64.80 20.65
C ILE A 498 28.60 64.25 20.21
N ILE A 499 28.63 63.17 19.41
CA ILE A 499 29.87 62.52 18.95
C ILE A 499 30.56 63.30 17.81
N VAL A 500 29.79 64.02 16.99
CA VAL A 500 30.31 64.80 15.84
C VAL A 500 30.73 66.24 16.22
N ARG A 501 30.41 66.69 17.44
CA ARG A 501 30.93 67.92 18.04
C ARG A 501 32.16 67.62 18.88
#